data_AF-A0A6C0EQZ6-F1
#
_entry.id   AF-A0A6C0EQZ6-F1
#
_cell.length_a   1.000
_cell.length_b   1.000
_cell.length_c   1.000
_cell.angle_alpha   90.00
_cell.angle_beta   90.00
_cell.angle_gamma   90.00
#
_symmetry.space_group_name_H-M   'P 1'
#
loop_
_entity.id
_entity.type
_entity.pdbx_description
1 polymer ?
#
loop_
_entity_poly.entity_id
_entity_poly.type
_entity_poly.pdbx_seq_one_letter_code
_entity_poly.pdbx_strand_id
1 'polypeptide(L)'
;MNINADTTNVLLLDCFLVQNSKDFESFIHNHESVRLNKVNNLQGHETELELFLIGKNLSYQMLLNIINNNIKYFNGNDTTKLQLENEQLKLMLEMNNSNNENLVLHELIKIVKNLSSKIDTLEKSNQELLYKINSQKTKVTTGFSEPLVTVGPRLQQIDGETLNLIKVYESVSELMKQNPKFKRPSINKAVVENTLYYGYRWMLVDRNLDPNIIHNIIPTKQTKSQNLGYIAKLNSEKSKILNVYLDRKTSAHFNGYESSSSLDVPVKNFTITKGHYYKLYNDCDITLRESFEYTNGQPLLYKNGIGQYDLQNNLVKIFSCKYDCIKSLLISDKTLAKSLEKNVAYNGFYFKEVGSKLKSIS
;
A
#
# COMPACT_ATOMS: atom_id res chain seq x y z
N MET A 1 56.38 -20.47 89.04
CA MET A 1 55.61 -21.71 88.81
C MET A 1 55.95 -22.14 87.39
N ASN A 2 56.89 -23.06 87.27
CA ASN A 2 57.32 -23.62 86.00
C ASN A 2 56.17 -24.42 85.39
N ILE A 3 55.74 -24.05 84.19
CA ILE A 3 55.22 -25.02 83.24
C ILE A 3 56.29 -25.10 82.17
N ASN A 4 57.14 -26.11 82.34
CA ASN A 4 58.07 -26.57 81.33
C ASN A 4 57.30 -26.98 80.09
N ALA A 5 57.98 -26.84 78.95
CA ALA A 5 57.56 -27.30 77.63
C ALA A 5 56.81 -28.63 77.71
N ASP A 6 55.59 -28.65 77.18
CA ASP A 6 55.04 -29.89 76.66
C ASP A 6 54.08 -29.56 75.53
N THR A 7 54.60 -29.88 74.34
CA THR A 7 53.90 -30.06 73.08
C THR A 7 52.86 -28.99 72.76
N THR A 8 53.23 -28.02 71.92
CA THR A 8 52.28 -27.61 70.88
C THR A 8 51.90 -28.92 70.20
N ASN A 9 50.75 -29.46 70.58
CA ASN A 9 50.26 -30.73 70.09
C ASN A 9 49.88 -30.44 68.63
N VAL A 10 50.88 -30.49 67.75
CA VAL A 10 50.71 -30.32 66.32
C VAL A 10 49.96 -31.56 65.88
N LEU A 11 48.66 -31.40 65.71
CA LEU A 11 47.83 -32.43 65.16
C LEU A 11 47.85 -32.26 63.64
N LEU A 12 48.55 -33.17 62.95
CA LEU A 12 48.38 -33.30 61.51
C LEU A 12 46.95 -33.78 61.26
N LEU A 13 46.11 -32.90 60.70
CA LEU A 13 44.70 -33.21 60.45
C LEU A 13 44.53 -34.09 59.21
N ASP A 14 45.00 -33.62 58.05
CA ASP A 14 44.90 -34.32 56.77
C ASP A 14 46.14 -34.08 55.90
N CYS A 15 46.46 -35.04 55.03
CA CYS A 15 47.52 -34.92 54.03
C CYS A 15 46.96 -35.25 52.64
N PHE A 16 47.19 -34.36 51.68
CA PHE A 16 46.62 -34.47 50.35
C PHE A 16 47.73 -34.71 49.31
N LEU A 17 47.63 -35.83 48.59
CA LEU A 17 48.55 -36.15 47.51
C LEU A 17 48.15 -35.37 46.25
N VAL A 18 49.06 -34.51 45.77
CA VAL A 18 48.86 -33.74 44.55
C VAL A 18 50.15 -33.73 43.70
N GLN A 19 50.03 -33.90 42.38
CA GLN A 19 51.16 -33.95 41.45
C GLN A 19 51.79 -32.56 41.27
N ASN A 20 50.98 -31.55 40.95
CA ASN A 20 51.43 -30.16 40.82
C ASN A 20 51.22 -29.41 42.14
N SER A 21 51.95 -29.82 43.19
CA SER A 21 51.77 -29.31 44.55
C SER A 21 51.96 -27.81 44.67
N LYS A 22 52.97 -27.23 44.00
CA LYS A 22 53.25 -25.79 44.06
C LYS A 22 52.09 -24.93 43.55
N ASP A 23 51.50 -25.31 42.42
CA ASP A 23 50.38 -24.56 41.83
C ASP A 23 49.12 -24.76 42.67
N PHE A 24 48.92 -25.96 43.21
CA PHE A 24 47.80 -26.25 44.09
C PHE A 24 47.88 -25.47 45.40
N GLU A 25 49.05 -25.41 46.01
CA GLU A 25 49.31 -24.64 47.22
C GLU A 25 49.06 -23.15 46.99
N SER A 26 49.60 -22.59 45.90
CA SER A 26 49.34 -21.21 45.49
C SER A 26 47.84 -20.93 45.27
N PHE A 27 47.10 -21.88 44.69
CA PHE A 27 45.65 -21.79 44.54
C PHE A 27 44.94 -21.72 45.90
N ILE A 28 45.29 -22.59 46.85
CA ILE A 28 44.66 -22.60 48.18
C ILE A 28 44.96 -21.30 48.94
N HIS A 29 46.22 -20.84 48.95
CA HIS A 29 46.61 -19.60 49.64
C HIS A 29 45.91 -18.36 49.08
N ASN A 30 45.64 -18.34 47.78
CA ASN A 30 45.00 -17.21 47.11
C ASN A 30 43.47 -17.33 46.99
N HIS A 31 42.89 -18.46 47.39
CA HIS A 31 41.44 -18.65 47.34
C HIS A 31 40.73 -17.59 48.19
N GLU A 32 39.67 -16.98 47.64
CA GLU A 32 39.02 -15.81 48.24
C GLU A 32 38.61 -16.03 49.71
N SER A 33 38.05 -17.20 50.01
CA SER A 33 37.65 -17.59 51.37
C SER A 33 38.82 -17.90 52.32
N VAL A 34 39.99 -18.27 51.80
CA VAL A 34 41.15 -18.69 52.62
C VAL A 34 42.08 -17.51 52.89
N ARG A 35 42.42 -16.76 51.84
CA ARG A 35 43.37 -15.64 51.88
C ARG A 35 43.04 -14.61 52.95
N LEU A 36 41.75 -14.32 53.17
CA LEU A 36 41.28 -13.33 54.13
C LEU A 36 41.48 -13.74 55.61
N ASN A 37 41.79 -15.01 55.88
CA ASN A 37 41.98 -15.54 57.23
C ASN A 37 43.46 -15.70 57.61
N LYS A 38 44.38 -15.13 56.83
CA LYS A 38 45.82 -15.15 57.12
C LYS A 38 46.13 -14.40 58.42
N VAL A 39 46.98 -14.98 59.25
CA VAL A 39 47.40 -14.42 60.55
C VAL A 39 48.81 -13.88 60.44
N ASN A 40 49.02 -12.63 60.86
CA ASN A 40 50.31 -11.95 60.85
C ASN A 40 50.64 -11.28 62.19
N ASN A 41 49.78 -11.41 63.19
CA ASN A 41 49.86 -10.73 64.48
C ASN A 41 49.99 -11.71 65.67
N LEU A 42 50.35 -12.97 65.41
CA LEU A 42 50.63 -13.96 66.45
C LEU A 42 52.10 -13.84 66.87
N GLN A 43 52.32 -13.59 68.16
CA GLN A 43 53.66 -13.37 68.72
C GLN A 43 54.57 -14.59 68.50
N GLY A 44 55.73 -14.39 67.88
CA GLY A 44 56.69 -15.45 67.52
C GLY A 44 56.48 -16.08 66.13
N HIS A 45 55.41 -15.71 65.41
CA HIS A 45 55.07 -16.22 64.06
C HIS A 45 54.86 -15.07 63.07
N GLU A 46 55.43 -13.89 63.32
CA GLU A 46 55.19 -12.67 62.56
C GLU A 46 55.65 -12.78 61.09
N THR A 47 56.58 -13.70 60.80
CA THR A 47 57.14 -13.92 59.45
C THR A 47 56.48 -15.07 58.68
N GLU A 48 55.52 -15.79 59.27
CA GLU A 48 54.91 -16.94 58.61
C GLU A 48 53.92 -16.51 57.52
N LEU A 49 54.15 -17.00 56.30
CA LEU A 49 53.33 -16.66 55.15
C LEU A 49 52.14 -17.60 54.93
N GLU A 50 52.11 -18.73 55.64
CA GLU A 50 51.18 -19.84 55.43
C GLU A 50 50.34 -20.16 56.67
N LEU A 51 50.28 -19.21 57.61
CA LEU A 51 49.49 -19.32 58.83
C LEU A 51 48.09 -18.74 58.64
N PHE A 52 47.05 -19.57 58.80
CA PHE A 52 45.65 -19.18 58.64
C PHE A 52 44.80 -19.58 59.86
N LEU A 53 43.87 -18.71 60.27
CA LEU A 53 42.98 -18.95 61.40
C LEU A 53 41.74 -19.73 60.97
N ILE A 54 41.53 -20.92 61.57
CA ILE A 54 40.31 -21.73 61.41
C ILE A 54 39.35 -21.44 62.57
N GLY A 55 38.10 -21.10 62.26
CA GLY A 55 37.00 -21.00 63.24
C GLY A 55 36.13 -19.74 63.20
N LYS A 56 36.62 -18.60 62.68
CA LYS A 56 35.81 -17.39 62.49
C LYS A 56 35.06 -17.39 61.16
N ASN A 57 35.76 -17.06 60.07
CA ASN A 57 35.16 -16.92 58.74
C ASN A 57 35.51 -18.09 57.80
N LEU A 58 36.44 -18.95 58.22
CA LEU A 58 36.82 -20.18 57.53
C LEU A 58 36.68 -21.35 58.50
N SER A 59 35.74 -22.26 58.22
CA SER A 59 35.64 -23.53 58.94
C SER A 59 36.53 -24.58 58.27
N TYR A 60 36.96 -25.58 59.05
CA TYR A 60 37.77 -26.68 58.51
C TYR A 60 37.04 -27.45 57.40
N GLN A 61 35.72 -27.64 57.55
CA GLN A 61 34.89 -28.30 56.53
C GLN A 61 34.86 -27.53 55.21
N MET A 62 34.83 -26.20 55.25
CA MET A 62 34.88 -25.37 54.05
C MET A 62 36.23 -25.52 53.34
N LEU A 63 37.32 -25.56 54.10
CA LEU A 63 38.66 -25.77 53.55
C LEU A 63 38.77 -27.16 52.89
N LEU A 64 38.28 -28.21 53.54
CA LEU A 64 38.22 -29.56 52.98
C LEU A 64 37.41 -29.62 51.68
N ASN A 65 36.27 -28.94 51.62
CA ASN A 65 35.46 -28.88 50.40
C ASN A 65 36.20 -28.16 49.26
N ILE A 66 36.90 -27.06 49.55
CA ILE A 66 37.72 -26.35 48.55
C ILE A 66 38.82 -27.28 48.03
N ILE A 67 39.53 -27.97 48.91
CA ILE A 67 40.61 -28.90 48.55
C ILE A 67 40.06 -30.05 47.70
N ASN A 68 39.07 -30.80 48.20
CA ASN A 68 38.56 -32.00 47.54
C ASN A 68 37.91 -31.72 46.18
N ASN A 69 37.23 -30.57 46.02
CA ASN A 69 36.61 -30.22 44.74
C ASN A 69 37.64 -29.86 43.66
N ASN A 70 38.79 -29.32 44.07
CA ASN A 70 39.75 -28.73 43.15
C ASN A 70 41.01 -29.57 42.93
N ILE A 71 41.40 -30.44 43.87
CA ILE A 71 42.64 -31.21 43.81
C ILE A 71 42.79 -32.04 42.52
N LYS A 72 41.69 -32.54 41.96
CA LYS A 72 41.68 -33.30 40.70
C LYS A 72 42.23 -32.52 39.50
N TYR A 73 42.09 -31.20 39.49
CA TYR A 73 42.60 -30.34 38.40
C TYR A 73 44.12 -30.15 38.44
N PHE A 74 44.73 -30.44 39.59
CA PHE A 74 46.18 -30.35 39.81
C PHE A 74 46.86 -31.73 39.81
N ASN A 75 46.08 -32.77 39.50
CA ASN A 75 46.48 -34.17 39.33
C ASN A 75 46.37 -34.64 37.88
N GLY A 76 46.39 -33.71 36.93
CA GLY A 76 46.20 -34.00 35.50
C GLY A 76 47.47 -34.49 34.82
N ASN A 77 47.59 -35.80 34.67
CA ASN A 77 48.51 -36.47 33.74
C ASN A 77 48.42 -35.83 32.34
N ASP A 78 49.54 -35.31 31.82
CA ASP A 78 49.70 -34.77 30.45
C ASP A 78 49.19 -35.73 29.35
N THR A 79 49.08 -37.02 29.65
CA THR A 79 48.57 -38.06 28.74
C THR A 79 47.10 -37.93 28.39
N THR A 80 46.22 -37.39 29.24
CA THR A 80 44.79 -37.25 28.89
C THR A 80 44.55 -36.15 27.87
N LYS A 81 45.33 -35.06 27.94
CA LYS A 81 45.29 -33.97 26.97
C LYS A 81 45.85 -34.43 25.61
N LEU A 82 46.97 -35.15 25.64
CA LEU A 82 47.58 -35.78 24.45
C LEU A 82 46.71 -36.89 23.83
N GLN A 83 45.94 -37.63 24.63
CA GLN A 83 44.97 -38.62 24.15
C GLN A 83 43.78 -37.94 23.48
N LEU A 84 43.25 -36.86 24.07
CA LEU A 84 42.19 -36.06 23.45
C LEU A 84 42.66 -35.45 22.12
N GLU A 85 43.89 -34.94 22.08
CA GLU A 85 44.49 -34.37 20.86
C GLU A 85 44.71 -35.46 19.79
N ASN A 86 45.15 -36.67 20.17
CA ASN A 86 45.27 -37.80 19.25
C ASN A 86 43.91 -38.30 18.71
N GLU A 87 42.87 -38.33 19.54
CA GLU A 87 41.51 -38.64 19.06
C GLU A 87 40.97 -37.55 18.12
N GLN A 88 41.19 -36.28 18.44
CA GLN A 88 40.82 -35.16 17.57
C GLN A 88 41.55 -35.23 16.22
N LEU A 89 42.84 -35.55 16.22
CA LEU A 89 43.63 -35.72 15.00
C LEU A 89 43.16 -36.93 14.17
N LYS A 90 42.80 -38.05 14.81
CA LYS A 90 42.19 -39.20 14.12
C LYS A 90 40.86 -38.86 13.46
N LEU A 91 39.97 -38.17 14.18
CA LEU A 91 38.69 -37.70 13.63
C LEU A 91 38.87 -36.72 12.46
N MET A 92 39.86 -35.81 12.52
CA MET A 92 40.18 -34.91 11.41
C MET A 92 40.74 -35.64 10.18
N LEU A 93 41.52 -36.71 10.37
CA LEU A 93 42.05 -37.53 9.27
C LEU A 93 40.96 -38.42 8.63
N GLU A 94 40.02 -38.94 9.43
CA GLU A 94 38.85 -39.68 8.93
C GLU A 94 37.88 -38.77 8.16
N MET A 95 37.71 -37.51 8.59
CA MET A 95 36.97 -36.47 7.85
C MET A 95 37.62 -36.10 6.50
N ASN A 96 38.95 -36.12 6.40
CA ASN A 96 39.67 -35.77 5.17
C ASN A 96 39.77 -36.93 4.15
N ASN A 97 39.74 -38.19 4.61
CA ASN A 97 39.88 -39.37 3.72
C ASN A 97 38.54 -39.95 3.23
N SER A 98 37.42 -39.53 3.80
CA SER A 98 36.10 -39.88 3.28
C SER A 98 35.65 -38.79 2.31
N ASN A 99 35.33 -39.15 1.07
CA ASN A 99 34.75 -38.30 0.01
C ASN A 99 33.38 -37.68 0.39
N ASN A 100 33.33 -36.88 1.46
CA ASN A 100 32.21 -36.01 1.79
C ASN A 100 32.71 -34.57 1.69
N GLU A 101 32.78 -34.07 0.46
CA GLU A 101 32.78 -32.62 0.22
C GLU A 101 31.69 -32.00 1.11
N ASN A 102 32.14 -31.16 2.05
CA ASN A 102 31.37 -30.43 3.05
C ASN A 102 29.89 -30.21 2.65
N LEU A 103 28.98 -31.02 3.19
CA LEU A 103 27.52 -30.81 3.08
C LEU A 103 27.13 -29.36 3.41
N VAL A 104 27.79 -28.78 4.41
CA VAL A 104 27.65 -27.37 4.82
C VAL A 104 28.08 -26.40 3.72
N LEU A 105 29.17 -26.69 3.00
CA LEU A 105 29.65 -25.87 1.89
C LEU A 105 28.71 -25.97 0.69
N HIS A 106 28.20 -27.17 0.39
CA HIS A 106 27.22 -27.35 -0.68
C HIS A 106 25.89 -26.61 -0.36
N GLU A 107 25.45 -26.65 0.89
CA GLU A 107 24.28 -25.91 1.35
C GLU A 107 24.50 -24.39 1.31
N LEU A 108 25.66 -23.91 1.74
CA LEU A 108 26.07 -22.50 1.61
C LEU A 108 26.08 -22.04 0.15
N ILE A 109 26.67 -22.83 -0.75
CA ILE A 109 26.69 -22.52 -2.19
C ILE A 109 25.25 -22.46 -2.75
N LYS A 110 24.38 -23.36 -2.30
CA LYS A 110 22.96 -23.36 -2.72
C LYS A 110 22.23 -22.12 -2.22
N ILE A 111 22.46 -21.71 -0.97
CA ILE A 111 21.88 -20.48 -0.40
C ILE A 111 22.39 -19.25 -1.14
N VAL A 112 23.70 -19.14 -1.38
CA VAL A 112 24.30 -18.02 -2.11
C VAL A 112 23.77 -17.93 -3.54
N LYS A 113 23.63 -19.07 -4.25
CA LYS A 113 23.02 -19.11 -5.59
C LYS A 113 21.56 -18.64 -5.57
N ASN A 114 20.78 -19.03 -4.56
CA ASN A 114 19.39 -18.59 -4.40
C ASN A 114 19.28 -17.10 -4.04
N LEU A 115 20.20 -16.58 -3.22
CA LEU A 115 20.25 -15.15 -2.92
C LEU A 115 20.65 -14.34 -4.15
N SER A 116 21.64 -14.80 -4.92
CA SER A 116 22.06 -14.17 -6.17
C SER A 116 20.90 -14.08 -7.16
N SER A 117 20.15 -15.17 -7.36
CA SER A 117 19.02 -15.15 -8.29
C SER A 117 17.89 -14.22 -7.83
N LYS A 118 17.66 -14.10 -6.52
CA LYS A 118 16.73 -13.11 -5.96
C LYS A 118 17.20 -11.68 -6.18
N ILE A 119 18.51 -11.41 -6.03
CA ILE A 119 19.11 -10.10 -6.34
C ILE A 119 18.90 -9.76 -7.82
N ASP A 120 19.22 -10.67 -8.73
CA ASP A 120 19.01 -10.47 -10.17
C ASP A 120 17.54 -10.16 -10.51
N THR A 121 16.61 -10.83 -9.81
CA THR A 121 15.17 -10.61 -9.99
C THR A 121 14.74 -9.24 -9.48
N LEU A 122 15.27 -8.81 -8.33
CA LEU A 122 15.01 -7.48 -7.77
C LEU A 122 15.59 -6.37 -8.66
N GLU A 123 16.80 -6.55 -9.19
CA GLU A 123 17.42 -5.61 -10.11
C GLU A 123 16.59 -5.45 -11.39
N LYS A 124 16.13 -6.56 -11.98
CA LYS A 124 15.21 -6.52 -13.14
C LYS A 124 13.92 -5.77 -12.80
N SER A 125 13.30 -6.07 -11.66
CA SER A 125 12.10 -5.36 -11.20
C SER A 125 12.33 -3.86 -11.05
N ASN A 126 13.46 -3.46 -10.46
CA ASN A 126 13.83 -2.06 -10.30
C ASN A 126 14.08 -1.35 -11.64
N GLN A 127 14.74 -2.01 -12.59
CA GLN A 127 14.92 -1.48 -13.94
C GLN A 127 13.58 -1.31 -14.67
N GLU A 128 12.66 -2.26 -14.55
CA GLU A 128 11.31 -2.14 -15.09
C GLU A 128 10.53 -0.99 -14.45
N LEU A 129 10.62 -0.82 -13.12
CA LEU A 129 10.00 0.30 -12.42
C LEU A 129 10.57 1.64 -12.90
N LEU A 130 11.89 1.74 -13.06
CA LEU A 130 12.55 2.93 -13.58
C LEU A 130 12.08 3.26 -15.01
N TYR A 131 11.98 2.24 -15.87
CA TYR A 131 11.47 2.40 -17.23
C TYR A 131 10.00 2.84 -17.24
N LYS A 132 9.15 2.25 -16.39
CA LYS A 132 7.74 2.64 -16.23
C LYS A 132 7.59 4.09 -15.74
N ILE A 133 8.42 4.51 -14.78
CA ILE A 133 8.44 5.90 -14.28
C ILE A 133 8.88 6.87 -15.39
N ASN A 134 9.94 6.54 -16.13
CA ASN A 134 10.46 7.41 -17.17
C ASN A 134 9.54 7.49 -18.40
N SER A 135 8.87 6.40 -18.77
CA SER A 135 7.87 6.40 -19.85
C SER A 135 6.59 7.18 -19.50
N GLN A 136 6.28 7.35 -18.21
CA GLN A 136 5.17 8.18 -17.75
C GLN A 136 5.50 9.68 -17.73
N LYS A 137 6.79 10.05 -17.63
CA LYS A 137 7.21 11.46 -17.65
C LYS A 137 7.05 12.05 -19.04
N THR A 138 6.49 13.25 -19.10
CA THR A 138 6.36 13.99 -20.35
C THR A 138 7.74 14.56 -20.71
N LYS A 139 8.23 14.32 -21.94
CA LYS A 139 9.48 14.92 -22.41
C LYS A 139 9.30 16.45 -22.47
N VAL A 140 10.05 17.19 -21.66
CA VAL A 140 9.96 18.65 -21.53
C VAL A 140 11.07 19.40 -22.26
N THR A 141 12.14 18.70 -22.63
CA THR A 141 13.29 19.25 -23.35
C THR A 141 13.56 18.52 -24.66
N THR A 142 14.19 19.21 -25.61
CA THR A 142 14.71 18.65 -26.86
C THR A 142 15.94 17.77 -26.58
N GLY A 143 16.47 17.09 -27.61
CA GLY A 143 17.75 16.36 -27.50
C GLY A 143 18.94 17.26 -27.15
N PHE A 144 18.78 18.58 -27.23
CA PHE A 144 19.78 19.59 -26.90
C PHE A 144 19.54 20.22 -25.51
N SER A 145 18.68 19.61 -24.68
CA SER A 145 18.27 20.11 -23.36
C SER A 145 17.55 21.47 -23.37
N GLU A 146 17.15 21.96 -24.55
CA GLU A 146 16.35 23.18 -24.67
C GLU A 146 14.87 22.87 -24.37
N PRO A 147 14.10 23.80 -23.79
CA PRO A 147 12.66 23.60 -23.59
C PRO A 147 11.93 23.36 -24.91
N LEU A 148 11.08 22.34 -24.96
CA LEU A 148 10.22 22.11 -26.12
C LEU A 148 9.20 23.27 -26.25
N VAL A 149 9.20 23.97 -27.37
CA VAL A 149 8.26 25.08 -27.67
C VAL A 149 6.78 24.67 -27.60
N THR A 150 6.49 23.38 -27.72
CA THR A 150 5.13 22.81 -27.63
C THR A 150 4.68 22.53 -26.20
N VAL A 151 5.54 22.74 -25.21
CA VAL A 151 5.25 22.48 -23.81
C VAL A 151 4.46 23.64 -23.23
N GLY A 152 3.15 23.44 -23.06
CA GLY A 152 2.27 24.40 -22.43
C GLY A 152 2.53 24.61 -20.93
N PRO A 153 1.70 25.45 -20.26
CA PRO A 153 1.82 25.73 -18.84
C PRO A 153 1.70 24.47 -17.97
N ARG A 154 2.28 24.55 -16.76
CA ARG A 154 2.11 23.53 -15.71
C ARG A 154 0.70 23.61 -15.15
N LEU A 155 0.22 22.52 -14.54
CA LEU A 155 -1.10 22.45 -13.93
C LEU A 155 -0.96 22.20 -12.43
N GLN A 156 -1.49 23.10 -11.61
CA GLN A 156 -1.66 22.91 -10.18
C GLN A 156 -3.01 22.24 -9.90
N GLN A 157 -2.98 21.22 -9.05
CA GLN A 157 -4.13 20.67 -8.36
C GLN A 157 -4.14 21.25 -6.95
N ILE A 158 -5.22 21.97 -6.65
CA ILE A 158 -5.41 22.70 -5.41
C ILE A 158 -6.66 22.11 -4.73
N ASP A 159 -6.60 22.00 -3.41
CA ASP A 159 -7.74 21.54 -2.62
C ASP A 159 -8.93 22.48 -2.78
N GLY A 160 -10.13 21.92 -2.99
CA GLY A 160 -11.32 22.72 -3.28
C GLY A 160 -11.87 23.52 -2.10
N GLU A 161 -11.55 23.09 -0.88
CA GLU A 161 -12.06 23.69 0.37
C GLU A 161 -11.01 24.56 1.05
N THR A 162 -9.81 24.00 1.26
CA THR A 162 -8.71 24.66 1.98
C THR A 162 -7.84 25.56 1.09
N LEU A 163 -7.97 25.43 -0.23
CA LEU A 163 -7.15 26.13 -1.24
C LEU A 163 -5.63 25.86 -1.11
N ASN A 164 -5.26 24.77 -0.46
CA ASN A 164 -3.86 24.35 -0.35
C ASN A 164 -3.40 23.63 -1.62
N LEU A 165 -2.12 23.81 -1.99
CA LEU A 165 -1.53 23.10 -3.10
C LEU A 165 -1.40 21.61 -2.75
N ILE A 166 -1.99 20.74 -3.58
CA ILE A 166 -1.89 19.29 -3.42
C ILE A 166 -0.75 18.74 -4.28
N LYS A 167 -0.76 19.10 -5.57
CA LYS A 167 0.19 18.54 -6.55
C LYS A 167 0.37 19.45 -7.75
N VAL A 168 1.59 19.43 -8.30
CA VAL A 168 1.92 20.05 -9.58
C VAL A 168 2.08 18.94 -10.63
N TYR A 169 1.50 19.16 -11.79
CA TYR A 169 1.73 18.37 -13.00
C TYR A 169 2.48 19.21 -14.02
N GLU A 170 3.37 18.57 -14.77
CA GLU A 170 4.06 19.16 -15.91
C GLU A 170 3.08 19.60 -16.97
N SER A 171 1.94 18.93 -17.14
CA SER A 171 0.88 19.41 -18.04
C SER A 171 -0.47 18.78 -17.74
N VAL A 172 -1.53 19.35 -18.31
CA VAL A 172 -2.86 18.72 -18.35
C VAL A 172 -2.81 17.31 -18.98
N SER A 173 -1.92 17.08 -19.96
CA SER A 173 -1.76 15.75 -20.58
C SER A 173 -1.20 14.74 -19.61
N GLU A 174 -0.27 15.15 -18.74
CA GLU A 174 0.31 14.25 -17.73
C GLU A 174 -0.77 13.79 -16.76
N LEU A 175 -1.59 14.72 -16.24
CA LEU A 175 -2.73 14.38 -15.39
C LEU A 175 -3.67 13.38 -16.10
N MET A 176 -3.99 13.61 -17.38
CA MET A 176 -4.88 12.72 -18.13
C MET A 176 -4.29 11.32 -18.35
N LYS A 177 -2.98 11.21 -18.54
CA LYS A 177 -2.28 9.91 -18.65
C LYS A 177 -2.33 9.15 -17.32
N GLN A 178 -2.07 9.83 -16.21
CA GLN A 178 -2.13 9.23 -14.88
C GLN A 178 -3.58 8.92 -14.45
N ASN A 179 -4.55 9.73 -14.91
CA ASN A 179 -5.94 9.66 -14.48
C ASN A 179 -6.90 9.92 -15.67
N PRO A 180 -7.30 8.87 -16.41
CA PRO A 180 -8.15 9.00 -17.61
C PRO A 180 -9.55 9.58 -17.37
N LYS A 181 -10.00 9.62 -16.10
CA LYS A 181 -11.28 10.23 -15.69
C LYS A 181 -11.32 11.73 -15.96
N PHE A 182 -10.19 12.43 -15.86
CA PHE A 182 -10.15 13.86 -16.11
C PHE A 182 -10.09 14.15 -17.61
N LYS A 183 -10.79 15.21 -18.03
CA LYS A 183 -10.89 15.60 -19.43
C LYS A 183 -10.38 17.03 -19.58
N ARG A 184 -9.47 17.25 -20.54
CA ARG A 184 -8.86 18.56 -20.81
C ARG A 184 -9.87 19.69 -20.98
N PRO A 185 -10.98 19.54 -21.74
CA PRO A 185 -11.97 20.62 -21.86
C PRO A 185 -12.58 21.02 -20.52
N SER A 186 -12.91 20.04 -19.67
CA SER A 186 -13.50 20.29 -18.34
C SER A 186 -12.51 20.95 -17.38
N ILE A 187 -11.24 20.55 -17.41
CA ILE A 187 -10.18 21.20 -16.61
C ILE A 187 -10.03 22.66 -17.04
N ASN A 188 -9.86 22.91 -18.34
CA ASN A 188 -9.69 24.27 -18.86
C ASN A 188 -10.89 25.15 -18.53
N LYS A 189 -12.10 24.61 -18.64
CA LYS A 189 -13.32 25.31 -18.23
C LYS A 189 -13.29 25.65 -16.73
N ALA A 190 -12.89 24.71 -15.87
CA ALA A 190 -12.81 24.94 -14.44
C ALA A 190 -11.77 26.00 -14.05
N VAL A 191 -10.63 26.01 -14.76
CA VAL A 191 -9.59 27.06 -14.63
C VAL A 191 -10.19 28.41 -14.99
N VAL A 192 -10.78 28.57 -16.18
CA VAL A 192 -11.31 29.84 -16.70
C VAL A 192 -12.50 30.36 -15.88
N GLU A 193 -13.45 29.49 -15.52
CA GLU A 193 -14.68 29.89 -14.82
C GLU A 193 -14.50 30.00 -13.30
N ASN A 194 -13.31 29.69 -12.80
CA ASN A 194 -12.99 29.63 -11.39
C ASN A 194 -13.84 28.65 -10.57
N THR A 195 -14.18 27.51 -11.15
CA THR A 195 -15.05 26.50 -10.54
C THR A 195 -14.26 25.27 -10.08
N LEU A 196 -14.91 24.42 -9.27
CA LEU A 196 -14.36 23.12 -8.89
C LEU A 196 -14.66 22.09 -9.95
N TYR A 197 -13.70 21.19 -10.19
CA TYR A 197 -13.90 20.00 -11.02
C TYR A 197 -13.38 18.78 -10.27
N TYR A 198 -14.28 17.82 -10.02
CA TYR A 198 -14.04 16.65 -9.16
C TYR A 198 -13.54 17.03 -7.75
N GLY A 199 -14.08 18.11 -7.17
CA GLY A 199 -13.71 18.57 -5.83
C GLY A 199 -12.39 19.35 -5.74
N TYR A 200 -11.66 19.49 -6.86
CA TYR A 200 -10.40 20.23 -6.90
C TYR A 200 -10.55 21.57 -7.59
N ARG A 201 -9.74 22.52 -7.14
CA ARG A 201 -9.45 23.76 -7.84
C ARG A 201 -8.25 23.53 -8.76
N TRP A 202 -8.32 24.07 -9.96
CA TRP A 202 -7.30 23.88 -11.00
C TRP A 202 -6.75 25.22 -11.42
N MET A 203 -5.43 25.29 -11.58
CA MET A 203 -4.75 26.51 -12.02
C MET A 203 -3.64 26.18 -13.02
N LEU A 204 -3.55 26.96 -14.09
CA LEU A 204 -2.44 26.88 -15.03
C LEU A 204 -1.37 27.88 -14.60
N VAL A 205 -0.13 27.41 -14.50
CA VAL A 205 1.02 28.20 -14.09
C VAL A 205 1.98 28.31 -15.26
N ASP A 206 2.34 29.55 -15.60
CA ASP A 206 3.35 29.83 -16.61
C ASP A 206 4.70 29.19 -16.23
N ARG A 207 5.49 28.82 -17.23
CA ARG A 207 6.78 28.13 -17.01
C ARG A 207 7.80 29.00 -16.29
N ASN A 208 7.66 30.32 -16.39
CA ASN A 208 8.54 31.31 -15.77
C ASN A 208 8.23 31.55 -14.28
N LEU A 209 7.13 31.01 -13.77
CA LEU A 209 6.72 31.12 -12.37
C LEU A 209 7.05 29.85 -11.59
N ASP A 210 7.19 29.96 -10.27
CA ASP A 210 7.37 28.81 -9.40
C ASP A 210 6.05 28.02 -9.31
N PRO A 211 6.02 26.76 -9.78
CA PRO A 211 4.80 25.99 -9.75
C PRO A 211 4.37 25.52 -8.36
N ASN A 212 5.22 25.65 -7.33
CA ASN A 212 4.87 25.29 -5.96
C ASN A 212 4.20 26.44 -5.19
N ILE A 213 4.09 27.61 -5.81
CA ILE A 213 3.45 28.79 -5.21
C ILE A 213 2.11 29.03 -5.91
N ILE A 214 1.04 29.20 -5.14
CA ILE A 214 -0.27 29.57 -5.66
C ILE A 214 -0.29 31.09 -5.85
N HIS A 215 -0.32 31.54 -7.10
CA HIS A 215 -0.37 32.97 -7.43
C HIS A 215 -1.82 33.43 -7.67
N ASN A 216 -2.25 34.52 -7.02
CA ASN A 216 -3.50 35.24 -7.33
C ASN A 216 -4.76 34.36 -7.43
N ILE A 217 -5.02 33.53 -6.41
CA ILE A 217 -6.22 32.69 -6.38
C ILE A 217 -7.46 33.52 -6.09
N ILE A 218 -8.35 33.60 -7.09
CA ILE A 218 -9.66 34.25 -6.97
C ILE A 218 -10.67 33.29 -6.33
N PRO A 219 -11.68 33.80 -5.60
CA PRO A 219 -12.68 32.99 -4.92
C PRO A 219 -13.37 31.99 -5.86
N THR A 220 -13.59 30.78 -5.34
CA THR A 220 -14.26 29.71 -6.06
C THR A 220 -15.70 30.10 -6.37
N LYS A 221 -16.06 30.11 -7.66
CA LYS A 221 -17.42 30.33 -8.12
C LYS A 221 -18.27 29.09 -7.85
N GLN A 222 -19.37 29.27 -7.12
CA GLN A 222 -20.34 28.19 -6.90
C GLN A 222 -21.00 27.80 -8.22
N THR A 223 -20.96 26.51 -8.52
CA THR A 223 -21.69 25.94 -9.65
C THR A 223 -23.07 25.48 -9.20
N LYS A 224 -24.09 25.72 -10.03
CA LYS A 224 -25.43 25.17 -9.79
C LYS A 224 -25.43 23.71 -10.21
N SER A 225 -25.89 22.81 -9.35
CA SER A 225 -26.16 21.43 -9.73
C SER A 225 -27.19 21.39 -10.85
N GLN A 226 -26.89 20.63 -11.90
CA GLN A 226 -27.83 20.42 -12.98
C GLN A 226 -28.58 19.11 -12.72
N ASN A 227 -29.86 19.22 -12.33
CA ASN A 227 -30.77 18.09 -12.19
C ASN A 227 -31.21 17.65 -13.59
N LEU A 228 -30.34 16.89 -14.26
CA LEU A 228 -30.54 16.33 -15.60
C LEU A 228 -31.05 14.90 -15.48
N GLY A 229 -32.05 14.56 -16.26
CA GLY A 229 -32.61 13.22 -16.32
C GLY A 229 -34.02 13.23 -16.87
N TYR A 230 -34.62 12.03 -16.94
CA TYR A 230 -36.00 11.87 -17.35
C TYR A 230 -36.94 12.53 -16.33
N ILE A 231 -38.07 13.05 -16.82
CA ILE A 231 -39.06 13.74 -16.01
C ILE A 231 -40.33 12.90 -15.94
N ALA A 232 -40.70 12.50 -14.73
CA ALA A 232 -41.97 11.85 -14.46
C ALA A 232 -43.06 12.91 -14.28
N LYS A 233 -44.21 12.71 -14.94
CA LYS A 233 -45.45 13.43 -14.68
C LYS A 233 -46.32 12.56 -13.79
N LEU A 234 -46.70 13.06 -12.62
CA LEU A 234 -47.55 12.37 -11.66
C LEU A 234 -48.97 12.94 -11.68
N ASN A 235 -49.94 12.16 -11.21
CA ASN A 235 -51.27 12.67 -10.92
C ASN A 235 -51.26 13.69 -9.75
N SER A 236 -52.39 14.35 -9.53
CA SER A 236 -52.59 15.34 -8.45
C SER A 236 -52.34 14.75 -7.05
N GLU A 237 -52.63 13.46 -6.86
CA GLU A 237 -52.46 12.74 -5.59
C GLU A 237 -51.03 12.22 -5.37
N LYS A 238 -50.15 12.32 -6.37
CA LYS A 238 -48.79 11.75 -6.38
C LYS A 238 -48.74 10.21 -6.25
N SER A 239 -49.87 9.53 -6.45
CA SER A 239 -50.01 8.09 -6.31
C SER A 239 -49.68 7.31 -7.59
N LYS A 240 -49.54 7.97 -8.75
CA LYS A 240 -49.25 7.30 -10.03
C LYS A 240 -48.43 8.17 -10.98
N ILE A 241 -47.48 7.54 -11.67
CA ILE A 241 -46.78 8.13 -12.82
C ILE A 241 -47.68 7.99 -14.06
N LEU A 242 -48.04 9.12 -14.66
CA LEU A 242 -48.87 9.20 -15.87
C LEU A 242 -48.05 9.10 -17.15
N ASN A 243 -46.83 9.64 -17.16
CA ASN A 243 -45.90 9.53 -18.29
C ASN A 243 -44.48 9.90 -17.85
N VAL A 244 -43.49 9.52 -18.65
CA VAL A 244 -42.08 9.86 -18.47
C VAL A 244 -41.59 10.52 -19.75
N TYR A 245 -40.86 11.63 -19.61
CA TYR A 245 -40.34 12.46 -20.70
C TYR A 245 -38.82 12.51 -20.66
N LEU A 246 -38.21 12.71 -21.81
CA LEU A 246 -36.75 12.71 -21.95
C LEU A 246 -36.07 13.78 -21.09
N ASP A 247 -36.61 14.99 -21.08
CA ASP A 247 -36.11 16.13 -20.32
C ASP A 247 -37.25 17.10 -19.97
N ARG A 248 -36.95 18.14 -19.17
CA ARG A 248 -37.92 19.16 -18.74
C ARG A 248 -38.52 19.92 -19.92
N LYS A 249 -37.73 20.21 -20.95
CA LYS A 249 -38.18 20.97 -22.13
C LYS A 249 -39.18 20.14 -22.91
N THR A 250 -38.87 18.87 -23.13
CA THR A 250 -39.75 17.89 -23.75
C THR A 250 -41.04 17.73 -22.97
N SER A 251 -40.97 17.61 -21.64
CA SER A 251 -42.15 17.51 -20.78
C SER A 251 -43.03 18.76 -20.88
N ALA A 252 -42.43 19.96 -20.86
CA ALA A 252 -43.16 21.22 -20.97
C ALA A 252 -43.90 21.30 -22.32
N HIS A 253 -43.20 20.99 -23.42
CA HIS A 253 -43.75 20.99 -24.77
C HIS A 253 -44.97 20.06 -24.90
N PHE A 254 -44.84 18.79 -24.46
CA PHE A 254 -45.93 17.82 -24.58
C PHE A 254 -47.09 18.03 -23.60
N ASN A 255 -46.93 18.90 -22.60
CA ASN A 255 -47.99 19.25 -21.65
C ASN A 255 -48.57 20.66 -21.91
N GLY A 256 -48.36 21.20 -23.11
CA GLY A 256 -48.97 22.44 -23.58
C GLY A 256 -48.50 23.68 -22.82
N TYR A 257 -47.28 23.69 -22.29
CA TYR A 257 -46.68 24.91 -21.76
C TYR A 257 -46.13 25.75 -22.92
N GLU A 258 -46.30 27.07 -22.82
CA GLU A 258 -45.80 28.00 -23.84
C GLU A 258 -44.28 28.05 -23.88
N SER A 259 -43.63 28.00 -22.70
CA SER A 259 -42.18 28.01 -22.59
C SER A 259 -41.61 26.64 -22.25
N SER A 260 -40.50 26.30 -22.91
CA SER A 260 -39.70 25.11 -22.58
C SER A 260 -39.10 25.14 -21.17
N SER A 261 -39.02 26.31 -20.53
CA SER A 261 -38.55 26.49 -19.14
C SER A 261 -39.67 26.54 -18.11
N SER A 262 -40.95 26.43 -18.50
CA SER A 262 -42.09 26.52 -17.56
C SER A 262 -42.08 25.47 -16.45
N LEU A 263 -41.40 24.33 -16.65
CA LEU A 263 -41.27 23.27 -15.64
C LEU A 263 -40.03 23.40 -14.76
N ASP A 264 -39.17 24.43 -14.91
CA ASP A 264 -37.97 24.55 -14.10
C ASP A 264 -38.26 24.77 -12.62
N VAL A 265 -39.16 25.69 -12.28
CA VAL A 265 -39.57 25.97 -10.89
C VAL A 265 -40.44 24.84 -10.33
N PRO A 266 -41.48 24.35 -11.05
CA PRO A 266 -42.32 23.28 -10.54
C PRO A 266 -41.57 21.98 -10.25
N VAL A 267 -40.60 21.59 -11.08
CA VAL A 267 -39.81 20.37 -10.85
C VAL A 267 -38.86 20.53 -9.67
N LYS A 268 -38.24 21.71 -9.50
CA LYS A 268 -37.28 21.95 -8.40
C LYS A 268 -37.96 22.02 -7.04
N ASN A 269 -39.10 22.72 -6.98
CA ASN A 269 -39.83 22.95 -5.73
C ASN A 269 -40.91 21.89 -5.49
N PHE A 270 -41.06 20.94 -6.41
CA PHE A 270 -42.09 19.91 -6.40
C PHE A 270 -43.51 20.47 -6.17
N THR A 271 -43.85 21.55 -6.91
CA THR A 271 -45.16 22.21 -6.82
C THR A 271 -46.09 21.74 -7.93
N ILE A 272 -47.40 21.80 -7.67
CA ILE A 272 -48.42 21.46 -8.66
C ILE A 272 -48.45 22.51 -9.78
N THR A 273 -48.63 22.07 -11.01
CA THR A 273 -48.82 22.94 -12.17
C THR A 273 -49.68 22.23 -13.20
N LYS A 274 -50.70 22.92 -13.73
CA LYS A 274 -51.75 22.34 -14.59
C LYS A 274 -52.33 21.02 -14.05
N GLY A 275 -52.57 20.93 -12.73
CA GLY A 275 -53.15 19.76 -12.08
C GLY A 275 -52.23 18.55 -11.88
N HIS A 276 -50.92 18.68 -12.18
CA HIS A 276 -49.96 17.59 -12.11
C HIS A 276 -48.70 17.99 -11.34
N TYR A 277 -48.01 16.98 -10.81
CA TYR A 277 -46.67 17.12 -10.25
C TYR A 277 -45.62 16.59 -11.23
N TYR A 278 -44.44 17.19 -11.18
CA TYR A 278 -43.31 16.80 -12.02
C TYR A 278 -42.06 16.68 -11.16
N LYS A 279 -41.30 15.59 -11.32
CA LYS A 279 -40.00 15.39 -10.66
C LYS A 279 -39.10 14.52 -11.53
N LEU A 280 -37.81 14.44 -11.20
CA LEU A 280 -36.93 13.49 -11.88
C LEU A 280 -37.45 12.06 -11.66
N TYR A 281 -37.42 11.26 -12.73
CA TYR A 281 -37.87 9.88 -12.70
C TYR A 281 -37.10 9.08 -11.63
N ASN A 282 -35.78 9.26 -11.57
CA ASN A 282 -34.92 8.56 -10.60
C ASN A 282 -35.19 8.97 -9.15
N ASP A 283 -35.76 10.15 -8.92
CA ASP A 283 -36.13 10.62 -7.58
C ASP A 283 -37.50 10.06 -7.16
N CYS A 284 -38.25 9.42 -8.06
CA CYS A 284 -39.54 8.81 -7.74
C CYS A 284 -39.36 7.57 -6.86
N ASP A 285 -40.33 7.36 -5.96
CA ASP A 285 -40.36 6.21 -5.08
C ASP A 285 -40.30 4.92 -5.91
N ILE A 286 -39.61 3.91 -5.37
CA ILE A 286 -39.36 2.64 -6.06
C ILE A 286 -40.69 1.99 -6.46
N THR A 287 -41.68 1.99 -5.56
CA THR A 287 -43.02 1.44 -5.80
C THR A 287 -43.73 2.11 -6.98
N LEU A 288 -43.62 3.43 -7.12
CA LEU A 288 -44.19 4.17 -8.25
C LEU A 288 -43.51 3.79 -9.56
N ARG A 289 -42.18 3.67 -9.56
CA ARG A 289 -41.41 3.26 -10.74
C ARG A 289 -41.75 1.84 -11.15
N GLU A 290 -41.74 0.90 -10.22
CA GLU A 290 -42.10 -0.51 -10.48
C GLU A 290 -43.51 -0.64 -11.04
N SER A 291 -44.50 0.09 -10.48
CA SER A 291 -45.87 0.07 -11.00
C SER A 291 -45.98 0.60 -12.43
N PHE A 292 -45.18 1.62 -12.77
CA PHE A 292 -45.12 2.18 -14.11
C PHE A 292 -44.43 1.23 -15.09
N GLU A 293 -43.29 0.66 -14.69
CA GLU A 293 -42.47 -0.25 -15.49
C GLU A 293 -43.18 -1.59 -15.74
N TYR A 294 -43.96 -2.08 -14.77
CA TYR A 294 -44.79 -3.28 -14.93
C TYR A 294 -45.77 -3.14 -16.10
N THR A 295 -46.33 -1.95 -16.29
CA THR A 295 -47.33 -1.70 -17.35
C THR A 295 -46.70 -1.26 -18.68
N ASN A 296 -45.62 -0.46 -18.63
CA ASN A 296 -45.10 0.24 -19.81
C ASN A 296 -43.68 -0.19 -20.20
N GLY A 297 -43.04 -1.07 -19.42
CA GLY A 297 -41.63 -1.38 -19.51
C GLY A 297 -40.72 -0.27 -18.97
N GLN A 298 -39.44 -0.57 -18.85
CA GLN A 298 -38.43 0.40 -18.41
C GLN A 298 -38.32 1.56 -19.42
N PRO A 299 -38.38 2.84 -18.98
CA PRO A 299 -38.22 3.97 -19.88
C PRO A 299 -36.86 3.96 -20.58
N LEU A 300 -36.88 3.91 -21.92
CA LEU A 300 -35.72 4.19 -22.77
C LEU A 300 -36.10 5.31 -23.74
N LEU A 301 -35.65 6.52 -23.44
CA LEU A 301 -35.96 7.75 -24.19
C LEU A 301 -34.69 8.35 -24.80
N TYR A 302 -34.81 8.91 -26.00
CA TYR A 302 -33.68 9.39 -26.79
C TYR A 302 -34.09 10.44 -27.84
N LYS A 303 -33.16 11.33 -28.20
CA LYS A 303 -33.31 12.23 -29.36
C LYS A 303 -32.87 11.57 -30.66
N ASN A 304 -31.71 10.90 -30.65
CA ASN A 304 -31.10 10.30 -31.83
C ASN A 304 -30.69 8.86 -31.50
N GLY A 305 -31.69 7.98 -31.39
CA GLY A 305 -31.48 6.59 -31.03
C GLY A 305 -30.82 5.80 -32.16
N ILE A 306 -30.11 4.73 -31.78
CA ILE A 306 -29.47 3.80 -32.73
C ILE A 306 -30.10 2.43 -32.55
N GLY A 307 -30.60 1.83 -33.64
CA GLY A 307 -31.08 0.46 -33.68
C GLY A 307 -30.00 -0.48 -34.19
N GLN A 308 -29.87 -1.63 -33.53
CA GLN A 308 -29.08 -2.78 -33.98
C GLN A 308 -30.02 -3.82 -34.56
N TYR A 309 -29.72 -4.29 -35.77
CA TYR A 309 -30.55 -5.20 -36.54
C TYR A 309 -29.75 -6.45 -36.89
N ASP A 310 -30.40 -7.61 -36.89
CA ASP A 310 -29.81 -8.85 -37.39
C ASP A 310 -29.62 -8.81 -38.92
N LEU A 311 -29.05 -9.86 -39.49
CA LEU A 311 -28.84 -9.97 -40.94
C LEU A 311 -30.14 -10.03 -41.75
N GLN A 312 -31.26 -10.35 -41.09
CA GLN A 312 -32.61 -10.39 -41.65
C GLN A 312 -33.35 -9.05 -41.48
N ASN A 313 -32.68 -8.00 -40.99
CA ASN A 313 -33.24 -6.69 -40.69
C ASN A 313 -34.29 -6.67 -39.56
N ASN A 314 -34.32 -7.66 -38.67
CA ASN A 314 -35.13 -7.58 -37.45
C ASN A 314 -34.41 -6.76 -36.39
N LEU A 315 -35.14 -5.89 -35.70
CA LEU A 315 -34.59 -5.06 -34.62
C LEU A 315 -34.25 -5.94 -33.40
N VAL A 316 -32.98 -5.96 -33.03
CA VAL A 316 -32.45 -6.71 -31.89
C VAL A 316 -32.38 -5.84 -30.65
N LYS A 317 -31.88 -4.62 -30.78
CA LYS A 317 -31.65 -3.72 -29.65
C LYS A 317 -31.69 -2.25 -30.06
N ILE A 318 -32.13 -1.40 -29.14
CA ILE A 318 -32.07 0.06 -29.28
C ILE A 318 -31.11 0.64 -28.25
N PHE A 319 -30.31 1.61 -28.69
CA PHE A 319 -29.42 2.42 -27.87
C PHE A 319 -29.91 3.86 -27.85
N SER A 320 -29.68 4.54 -26.73
CA SER A 320 -30.14 5.92 -26.54
C SER A 320 -29.41 6.93 -27.43
N CYS A 321 -28.17 6.63 -27.83
CA CYS A 321 -27.37 7.44 -28.74
C CYS A 321 -26.17 6.66 -29.29
N LYS A 322 -25.40 7.27 -30.21
CA LYS A 322 -24.15 6.71 -30.75
C LYS A 322 -23.14 6.35 -29.65
N TYR A 323 -22.96 7.24 -28.66
CA TYR A 323 -22.03 6.99 -27.56
C TYR A 323 -22.42 5.77 -26.71
N ASP A 324 -23.71 5.62 -26.43
CA ASP A 324 -24.26 4.47 -25.70
C ASP A 324 -24.02 3.15 -26.46
N CYS A 325 -24.25 3.16 -27.78
CA CYS A 325 -23.92 2.04 -28.65
C CYS A 325 -22.42 1.70 -28.63
N ILE A 326 -21.55 2.71 -28.81
CA ILE A 326 -20.08 2.58 -28.78
C ILE A 326 -19.62 1.95 -27.47
N LYS A 327 -20.09 2.48 -26.35
CA LYS A 327 -19.69 2.02 -25.02
C LYS A 327 -20.22 0.61 -24.73
N SER A 328 -21.46 0.32 -25.10
CA SER A 328 -22.11 -0.97 -24.84
C SER A 328 -21.53 -2.12 -25.67
N LEU A 329 -21.17 -1.86 -26.93
CA LEU A 329 -20.67 -2.87 -27.86
C LEU A 329 -19.14 -2.83 -28.05
N LEU A 330 -18.45 -1.90 -27.39
CA LEU A 330 -17.00 -1.65 -27.56
C LEU A 330 -16.59 -1.43 -29.02
N ILE A 331 -17.50 -0.86 -29.83
CA ILE A 331 -17.27 -0.53 -31.24
C ILE A 331 -16.60 0.84 -31.35
N SER A 332 -15.62 0.99 -32.25
CA SER A 332 -15.01 2.31 -32.48
C SER A 332 -15.98 3.28 -33.17
N ASP A 333 -15.85 4.58 -32.88
CA ASP A 333 -16.68 5.62 -33.50
C ASP A 333 -16.61 5.59 -35.04
N LYS A 334 -15.41 5.43 -35.60
CA LYS A 334 -15.19 5.29 -37.05
C LYS A 334 -15.91 4.06 -37.62
N THR A 335 -15.89 2.94 -36.89
CA THR A 335 -16.56 1.71 -37.33
C THR A 335 -18.08 1.87 -37.31
N LEU A 336 -18.64 2.45 -36.23
CA LEU A 336 -20.07 2.70 -36.14
C LEU A 336 -20.53 3.67 -37.23
N ALA A 337 -19.79 4.77 -37.45
CA ALA A 337 -20.07 5.72 -38.52
C ALA A 337 -20.10 5.05 -39.89
N LYS A 338 -19.07 4.24 -40.21
CA LYS A 338 -19.02 3.47 -41.46
C LYS A 338 -20.21 2.53 -41.60
N SER A 339 -20.62 1.85 -40.53
CA SER A 339 -21.77 0.94 -40.55
C SER A 339 -23.09 1.69 -40.81
N LEU A 340 -23.28 2.84 -40.16
CA LEU A 340 -24.47 3.70 -40.35
C LEU A 340 -24.53 4.32 -41.75
N GLU A 341 -23.42 4.84 -42.27
CA GLU A 341 -23.36 5.55 -43.56
C GLU A 341 -23.40 4.60 -44.76
N LYS A 342 -22.64 3.51 -44.69
CA LYS A 342 -22.50 2.57 -45.82
C LYS A 342 -23.43 1.37 -45.71
N ASN A 343 -24.22 1.29 -44.65
CA ASN A 343 -25.10 0.16 -44.34
C ASN A 343 -24.36 -1.20 -44.43
N VAL A 344 -23.16 -1.26 -43.84
CA VAL A 344 -22.32 -2.47 -43.82
C VAL A 344 -22.46 -3.14 -42.46
N ALA A 345 -22.67 -4.46 -42.46
CA ALA A 345 -22.75 -5.23 -41.23
C ALA A 345 -21.43 -5.21 -40.46
N TYR A 346 -21.50 -5.06 -39.14
CA TYR A 346 -20.38 -5.22 -38.22
C TYR A 346 -20.72 -6.31 -37.21
N ASN A 347 -19.86 -7.31 -37.10
CA ASN A 347 -20.07 -8.49 -36.25
C ASN A 347 -21.44 -9.16 -36.46
N GLY A 348 -21.91 -9.24 -37.71
CA GLY A 348 -23.19 -9.88 -38.04
C GLY A 348 -24.43 -9.01 -37.80
N PHE A 349 -24.28 -7.71 -37.51
CA PHE A 349 -25.41 -6.80 -37.29
C PHE A 349 -25.31 -5.55 -38.16
N TYR A 350 -26.47 -5.03 -38.59
CA TYR A 350 -26.62 -3.71 -39.18
C TYR A 350 -26.98 -2.67 -38.13
N PHE A 351 -26.55 -1.42 -38.34
CA PHE A 351 -26.88 -0.30 -37.46
C PHE A 351 -27.60 0.76 -38.27
N LYS A 352 -28.71 1.29 -37.72
CA LYS A 352 -29.51 2.35 -38.36
C LYS A 352 -29.96 3.38 -37.32
N GLU A 353 -30.14 4.63 -37.75
CA GLU A 353 -30.75 5.65 -36.89
C GLU A 353 -32.27 5.38 -36.79
N VAL A 354 -32.81 5.35 -35.56
CA VAL A 354 -34.23 5.05 -35.30
C VAL A 354 -35.05 6.30 -34.96
N GLY A 355 -34.46 7.49 -35.10
CA GLY A 355 -35.08 8.77 -34.78
C GLY A 355 -35.17 9.04 -33.28
N SER A 356 -36.26 9.69 -32.85
CA SER A 356 -36.44 10.17 -31.47
C SER A 356 -37.60 9.48 -30.76
N LYS A 357 -37.39 9.07 -29.50
CA LYS A 357 -38.44 8.66 -28.56
C LYS A 357 -38.40 9.59 -27.35
N LEU A 358 -39.27 10.61 -27.35
CA LEU A 358 -39.22 11.72 -26.42
C LEU A 358 -40.09 11.53 -25.16
N LYS A 359 -41.06 10.61 -25.21
CA LYS A 359 -41.96 10.24 -24.09
C LYS A 359 -42.22 8.73 -24.10
N SER A 360 -42.54 8.16 -22.94
CA SER A 360 -42.76 6.71 -22.80
C SER A 360 -44.12 6.27 -23.31
N ILE A 361 -45.18 7.03 -22.99
CA ILE A 361 -46.55 6.75 -23.43
C ILE A 361 -46.91 7.77 -24.52
N SER A 362 -47.36 7.26 -25.67
CA SER A 362 -47.77 8.05 -26.84
C SER A 362 -49.07 8.80 -26.61
#